data_AF-E3MBS2-F1
#
_entry.id   AF-E3MBS2-F1
#
_cell.length_a   1.000
_cell.length_b   1.000
_cell.length_c   1.000
_cell.angle_alpha   90.00
_cell.angle_beta   90.00
_cell.angle_gamma   90.00
#
_symmetry.space_group_name_H-M   'P 1'
#
loop_
_entity.id
_entity.type
_entity.pdbx_description
1 polymer ?
#
loop_
_entity_poly.entity_id
_entity_poly.type
_entity_poly.pdbx_seq_one_letter_code
_entity_poly.pdbx_strand_id
1 'polypeptide(L)'
;MVSKRPGAYQCLLHAINYTYSSSFTRKNGFQNMLNNEKLAGLIVFTFAFIGVVANWTVAILIRKLPSLKNSFGRLTASQSIGDAIHCTIFAFLFAPMCFL
;
A
#
# COMPACT_ATOMS: atom_id res chain seq x y z
N MET A 1 -57.91 -18.66 28.81
CA MET A 1 -57.27 -17.96 27.68
C MET A 1 -55.79 -17.76 28.01
N VAL A 2 -54.93 -18.70 27.64
CA VAL A 2 -53.47 -18.58 27.87
C VAL A 2 -52.89 -17.71 26.75
N SER A 3 -52.58 -16.46 27.07
CA SER A 3 -51.91 -15.52 26.17
C SER A 3 -50.50 -16.03 25.86
N LYS A 4 -50.35 -16.66 24.69
CA LYS A 4 -49.10 -17.17 24.15
C LYS A 4 -48.26 -15.98 23.67
N ARG A 5 -47.39 -15.41 24.51
CA ARG A 5 -46.47 -14.32 24.11
C ARG A 5 -45.45 -14.83 23.07
N PRO A 6 -45.55 -14.47 21.77
CA PRO A 6 -44.59 -14.90 20.75
C PRO A 6 -43.55 -13.80 20.47
N GLY A 7 -43.12 -13.05 21.49
CA GLY A 7 -42.32 -11.82 21.31
C GLY A 7 -40.84 -11.93 21.65
N ALA A 8 -40.50 -12.52 22.81
CA ALA A 8 -39.14 -12.42 23.35
C ALA A 8 -38.12 -13.31 22.63
N TYR A 9 -38.46 -14.58 22.37
CA TYR A 9 -37.57 -15.53 21.70
C TYR A 9 -37.30 -15.13 20.25
N GLN A 10 -38.34 -14.65 19.55
CA GLN A 10 -38.19 -14.16 18.17
C GLN A 10 -37.35 -12.88 18.11
N CYS A 11 -37.54 -11.97 19.06
CA CYS A 11 -36.68 -10.78 19.18
C CYS A 11 -35.22 -11.16 19.48
N LEU A 12 -35.00 -12.14 20.38
CA LEU A 12 -33.67 -12.63 20.73
C LEU A 12 -32.97 -13.28 19.52
N LEU A 13 -33.67 -14.13 18.77
CA LEU A 13 -33.14 -14.77 17.55
C LEU A 13 -32.81 -13.73 16.48
N HIS A 14 -33.66 -12.72 16.31
CA HIS A 14 -33.39 -11.62 15.38
C HIS A 14 -32.16 -10.80 15.80
N ALA A 15 -32.02 -10.51 17.10
CA ALA A 15 -30.84 -9.82 17.64
C ALA A 15 -29.56 -10.65 17.42
N ILE A 16 -29.60 -11.95 17.69
CA ILE A 16 -28.46 -12.86 17.46
C ILE A 16 -28.08 -12.88 15.96
N ASN A 17 -29.06 -13.03 15.07
CA ASN A 17 -28.82 -13.01 13.62
C ASN A 17 -28.26 -11.68 13.12
N TYR A 18 -28.76 -10.56 13.66
CA TYR A 18 -28.24 -9.23 13.34
C TYR A 18 -26.79 -9.05 13.82
N THR A 19 -26.48 -9.45 15.06
CA THR A 19 -25.12 -9.40 15.61
C THR A 19 -24.17 -10.31 14.83
N TYR A 20 -24.62 -11.48 14.39
CA TYR A 20 -23.82 -12.38 13.54
C TYR A 20 -23.57 -11.77 12.15
N SER A 21 -24.61 -11.28 11.48
CA SER A 21 -24.52 -10.69 10.14
C SER A 21 -23.62 -9.45 10.12
N SER A 22 -23.75 -8.58 11.12
CA SER A 22 -22.88 -7.40 11.27
C SER A 22 -21.43 -7.79 11.58
N SER A 23 -21.20 -8.81 12.40
CA SER A 23 -19.85 -9.34 12.67
C SER A 23 -19.21 -9.97 11.44
N PHE A 24 -19.98 -10.70 10.63
CA PHE A 24 -19.53 -11.28 9.37
C PHE A 24 -19.16 -10.19 8.36
N THR A 25 -20.03 -9.19 8.19
CA THR A 25 -19.78 -8.06 7.30
C THR A 25 -18.56 -7.26 7.73
N ARG A 26 -18.38 -7.02 9.02
CA ARG A 26 -17.20 -6.34 9.56
C ARG A 26 -15.92 -7.13 9.30
N LYS A 27 -15.94 -8.46 9.48
CA LYS A 27 -14.79 -9.32 9.19
C LYS A 27 -14.42 -9.28 7.71
N ASN A 28 -15.39 -9.42 6.81
CA ASN A 28 -15.14 -9.33 5.37
C ASN A 28 -14.62 -7.94 4.97
N GLY A 29 -15.21 -6.87 5.52
CA GLY A 29 -14.72 -5.50 5.32
C GLY A 29 -13.27 -5.33 5.76
N PHE A 30 -12.91 -5.81 6.95
CA PHE A 30 -11.55 -5.76 7.46
C PHE A 30 -10.56 -6.56 6.59
N GLN A 31 -10.94 -7.76 6.13
CA GLN A 31 -10.12 -8.55 5.22
C GLN A 31 -9.88 -7.83 3.89
N ASN A 32 -10.93 -7.24 3.32
CA ASN A 32 -10.83 -6.47 2.08
C ASN A 32 -9.91 -5.26 2.24
N MET A 33 -10.02 -4.53 3.36
CA MET A 33 -9.12 -3.42 3.67
C MET A 33 -7.66 -3.89 3.73
N LEU A 34 -7.37 -4.94 4.51
CA LEU A 34 -6.01 -5.47 4.64
C LEU A 34 -5.43 -5.94 3.29
N ASN A 35 -6.24 -6.57 2.44
CA ASN A 35 -5.82 -7.00 1.11
C ASN A 35 -5.52 -5.81 0.19
N ASN A 36 -6.31 -4.74 0.27
CA ASN A 36 -6.09 -3.52 -0.50
C ASN A 36 -4.80 -2.81 -0.09
N GLU A 37 -4.50 -2.73 1.22
CA GLU A 37 -3.24 -2.15 1.70
C GLU A 37 -2.02 -2.93 1.19
N LYS A 38 -2.07 -4.27 1.26
CA LYS A 38 -1.02 -5.13 0.73
C LYS A 38 -0.84 -4.98 -0.78
N LEU A 39 -1.93 -4.87 -1.52
CA LEU A 39 -1.89 -4.62 -2.96
C LEU A 39 -1.25 -3.26 -3.28
N ALA A 40 -1.63 -2.21 -2.56
CA ALA A 40 -1.04 -0.88 -2.70
C ALA A 40 0.46 -0.92 -2.41
N GLY A 41 0.87 -1.59 -1.33
CA GLY A 41 2.29 -1.79 -0.98
C GLY A 41 3.08 -2.49 -2.08
N LEU A 42 2.50 -3.53 -2.71
CA LEU A 42 3.15 -4.27 -3.80
C LEU A 42 3.37 -3.40 -5.05
N ILE A 43 2.36 -2.59 -5.39
CA ILE A 43 2.45 -1.66 -6.52
C ILE A 43 3.55 -0.63 -6.24
N VAL A 44 3.51 0.02 -5.08
CA VAL A 44 4.50 1.02 -4.67
C VAL A 44 5.91 0.43 -4.66
N PHE A 45 6.08 -0.78 -4.12
CA PHE A 45 7.37 -1.48 -4.12
C PHE A 45 7.90 -1.69 -5.54
N THR A 46 7.06 -2.17 -6.46
CA THR A 46 7.47 -2.46 -7.83
C THR A 46 7.94 -1.20 -8.57
N PHE A 47 7.14 -0.13 -8.50
CA PHE A 47 7.49 1.15 -9.12
C PHE A 47 8.73 1.79 -8.49
N ALA A 48 8.80 1.80 -7.15
CA ALA A 48 9.94 2.33 -6.43
C ALA A 48 11.21 1.55 -6.75
N PHE A 49 11.16 0.21 -6.80
CA PHE A 49 12.32 -0.62 -7.13
C PHE A 49 12.84 -0.36 -8.55
N ILE A 50 11.95 -0.27 -9.54
CA ILE A 50 12.33 0.14 -10.91
C ILE A 50 12.98 1.53 -10.88
N GLY A 51 12.40 2.47 -10.11
CA GLY A 51 12.94 3.81 -9.91
C GLY A 51 14.34 3.83 -9.29
N VAL A 52 14.62 2.94 -8.32
CA VAL A 52 15.96 2.77 -7.73
C VAL A 52 16.95 2.37 -8.82
N VAL A 53 16.67 1.29 -9.55
CA VAL A 53 17.59 0.76 -10.56
C VAL A 53 17.84 1.79 -11.67
N ALA A 54 16.78 2.40 -12.20
CA ALA A 54 16.89 3.36 -13.29
C ALA A 54 17.67 4.62 -12.88
N ASN A 55 17.33 5.22 -11.74
CA ASN A 55 17.95 6.47 -11.30
C ASN A 55 19.41 6.29 -10.86
N TRP A 56 19.73 5.18 -10.18
CA TRP A 56 21.14 4.89 -9.89
C TRP A 56 21.95 4.66 -11.17
N THR A 57 21.37 3.99 -12.17
CA THR A 57 22.00 3.78 -13.48
C THR A 57 22.27 5.11 -14.19
N VAL A 58 21.29 6.01 -14.22
CA VAL A 58 21.42 7.36 -14.81
C VAL A 58 22.50 8.16 -14.08
N ALA A 59 22.48 8.19 -12.75
CA ALA A 59 23.47 8.89 -11.94
C ALA A 59 24.90 8.37 -12.19
N ILE A 60 25.08 7.06 -12.41
CA ILE A 60 26.37 6.47 -12.75
C ILE A 60 26.78 6.82 -14.18
N LEU A 61 25.89 6.66 -15.15
CA LEU A 61 26.17 6.92 -16.57
C LEU A 61 26.58 8.37 -16.82
N ILE A 62 25.91 9.33 -16.19
CA ILE A 62 26.25 10.75 -16.33
C ILE A 62 27.67 11.04 -15.82
N ARG A 63 28.12 10.35 -14.76
CA ARG A 63 29.50 10.51 -14.26
C ARG A 63 30.54 9.85 -15.17
N LYS A 64 30.15 8.85 -15.97
CA LYS A 64 31.06 8.10 -16.87
C LYS A 64 31.18 8.73 -18.25
N LEU A 65 30.15 9.41 -18.74
CA LEU A 65 30.12 9.99 -20.08
C LEU A 65 30.74 11.40 -20.10
N PRO A 66 31.88 11.60 -20.79
CA PRO A 66 32.53 12.91 -20.86
C PRO A 66 31.69 13.97 -21.56
N SER A 67 30.82 13.58 -22.51
CA SER A 67 29.87 14.48 -23.19
C SER A 67 28.85 15.11 -22.23
N LEU A 68 28.61 14.50 -21.08
CA LEU A 68 27.66 14.97 -20.06
C LEU A 68 28.33 15.75 -18.92
N LYS A 69 29.63 16.09 -19.03
CA LYS A 69 30.34 16.95 -18.06
C LYS A 69 30.04 18.45 -18.27
N ASN A 70 28.80 18.77 -18.58
CA ASN A 70 28.29 20.12 -18.77
C ASN A 70 27.25 20.45 -17.68
N SER A 71 26.80 21.71 -17.60
CA SER A 71 25.84 22.14 -16.57
C SER A 71 24.52 21.35 -16.59
N PHE A 72 24.04 20.98 -17.78
CA PHE A 72 22.81 20.18 -17.91
C PHE A 72 23.02 18.76 -17.37
N GLY A 73 24.12 18.09 -17.73
CA GLY A 73 24.43 16.78 -17.18
C GLY A 73 24.57 16.79 -15.65
N ARG A 74 25.19 17.83 -15.07
CA ARG A 74 25.25 18.00 -13.61
C ARG A 74 23.86 18.16 -12.97
N LEU A 75 22.96 18.93 -13.61
CA LEU A 75 21.58 19.09 -13.14
C LEU A 75 20.83 17.76 -13.17
N THR A 76 20.91 17.03 -14.29
CA THR A 76 20.27 15.73 -14.45
C THR A 76 20.82 14.70 -13.46
N ALA A 77 22.13 14.72 -13.17
CA ALA A 77 22.71 13.87 -12.15
C ALA A 77 22.15 14.17 -10.75
N SER A 78 22.04 15.44 -10.38
CA SER A 78 21.45 15.84 -9.09
C SER A 78 19.99 15.42 -8.97
N GLN A 79 19.19 15.63 -10.02
CA GLN A 79 17.79 15.22 -10.05
C GLN A 79 17.67 13.72 -9.89
N SER A 80 18.44 12.96 -10.67
CA SER A 80 18.40 11.50 -10.62
C SER A 80 18.90 10.95 -9.28
N ILE A 81 19.88 11.58 -8.62
CA ILE A 81 20.28 11.20 -7.25
C ILE A 81 19.13 11.43 -6.26
N GLY A 82 18.43 12.56 -6.37
CA GLY A 82 17.25 12.86 -5.55
C GLY A 82 16.17 11.79 -5.71
N ASP A 83 15.83 11.47 -6.96
CA ASP A 83 14.84 10.43 -7.29
C ASP A 83 15.30 9.04 -6.84
N ALA A 84 16.59 8.71 -6.99
CA ALA A 84 17.14 7.45 -6.51
C ALA A 84 16.98 7.29 -4.98
N ILE A 85 17.30 8.32 -4.21
CA ILE A 85 17.14 8.32 -2.75
C ILE A 85 15.66 8.20 -2.39
N HIS A 86 14.80 8.98 -3.04
CA HIS A 86 13.36 8.94 -2.80
C HIS A 86 12.78 7.54 -3.07
N CYS A 87 13.09 6.96 -4.23
CA CYS A 87 12.67 5.60 -4.58
C CYS A 87 13.25 4.55 -3.62
N THR A 88 14.48 4.74 -3.11
CA THR A 88 15.08 3.81 -2.13
C THR A 88 14.32 3.84 -0.81
N ILE A 89 13.97 5.02 -0.30
CA ILE A 89 13.16 5.17 0.92
C ILE A 89 11.78 4.51 0.72
N PHE A 90 11.13 4.75 -0.42
CA PHE A 90 9.83 4.18 -0.70
C PHE A 90 9.86 2.65 -0.84
N ALA A 91 10.88 2.09 -1.49
CA ALA A 91 11.01 0.66 -1.69
C ALA A 91 11.33 -0.10 -0.38
N PHE A 92 12.23 0.44 0.46
CA PHE A 92 12.77 -0.31 1.60
C PHE A 92 12.23 0.11 2.96
N LEU A 93 11.65 1.31 3.09
CA LEU A 93 11.09 1.78 4.36
C LEU A 93 9.57 1.91 4.31
N PHE A 94 9.01 2.45 3.21
CA PHE A 94 7.56 2.66 3.11
C PHE A 94 6.81 1.40 2.71
N ALA A 95 7.15 0.77 1.58
CA ALA A 95 6.39 -0.37 1.07
C ALA A 95 6.34 -1.58 2.02
N PRO A 96 7.40 -1.96 2.77
CA PRO A 96 7.32 -3.06 3.75
C PRO A 96 6.29 -2.83 4.85
N MET A 97 6.00 -1.57 5.20
CA MET A 97 5.01 -1.24 6.23
C MET A 97 3.58 -1.64 5.82
N CYS A 98 3.30 -1.79 4.53
CA CYS A 98 2.00 -2.26 4.04
C CYS A 98 1.79 -3.77 4.20
N PHE A 99 2.84 -4.52 4.55
CA PHE A 99 2.80 -5.98 4.71
C PHE A 99 2.90 -6.44 6.17
N LEU A 100 3.26 -5.54 7.08
CA LEU A 100 3.25 -5.71 8.54
C LEU A 100 1.84 -5.52 9.10
#